data_AF-A0A1I6ZX18-F1
#
_entry.id   AF-A0A1I6ZX18-F1
#
_cell.length_a   1.000
_cell.length_b   1.000
_cell.length_c   1.000
_cell.angle_alpha   90.00
_cell.angle_beta   90.00
_cell.angle_gamma   90.00
#
_symmetry.space_group_name_H-M   'P 1'
#
loop_
_entity.id
_entity.type
_entity.pdbx_description
1 polymer ?
#
loop_
_entity_poly.entity_id
_entity_poly.type
_entity_poly.pdbx_seq_one_letter_code
_entity_poly.pdbx_strand_id
1 'polypeptide(L)'
;MFARKICTSLVAASLIAVPVQRAQANDAAALLGGALLGGIIVNEVHKNKQRKRTTTTTRRTYSSGVSSAQRAENRQVQTALNYFGYHVGSVDGSLGRQSRAGISRYQADMGYQPDGYLDGYEKDFLLGSYQRSLASSSVPPYNQIVASQGYNGLLRTYRNEQLGIATPNMNANVQTAAVQAPAPIPAPAPIPAPVAAPAPAPVQPEPVTARADTAALPQFTFGQVPRSVNEHCNEINVLTAANGGIATGGRISDAEFALNEQFCLARTHAMAESTSIVSTIPNMTDAQVTQQCEGLAQAIAPQMVALETETPNQVIADTSAFLEGSGRPMDQLISAGKVCLGVGYRTDNAAMALASSVLLVSAGQTGYGEMVSHHMREGFGAAQASAQKSGAWMNMALNALAGGGTAVLGQSSDRVAVLRDAMQGGSSPSGAVSALPIFPTTPSSN
;
A
#
# COMPACT_ATOMS: atom_id res chain seq x y z
N MET A 1 24.33 -77.18 16.93
CA MET A 1 23.28 -76.29 17.45
C MET A 1 23.93 -74.98 17.87
N PHE A 2 23.43 -73.89 17.28
CA PHE A 2 23.52 -72.46 17.60
C PHE A 2 24.80 -71.81 18.15
N ALA A 3 25.21 -70.76 17.42
CA ALA A 3 26.29 -69.83 17.64
C ALA A 3 25.90 -68.60 18.48
N ARG A 4 26.92 -67.85 18.98
CA ARG A 4 27.05 -66.37 19.09
C ARG A 4 28.36 -66.07 19.87
N LYS A 5 29.47 -65.63 19.26
CA LYS A 5 29.88 -64.26 18.79
C LYS A 5 29.72 -63.17 19.87
N ILE A 6 30.79 -62.85 20.61
CA ILE A 6 31.78 -61.74 20.45
C ILE A 6 31.20 -60.34 20.73
N CYS A 7 31.72 -59.65 21.76
CA CYS A 7 32.34 -58.30 21.66
C CYS A 7 32.74 -57.76 23.04
N THR A 8 34.05 -57.66 23.25
CA THR A 8 34.76 -56.98 24.34
C THR A 8 35.10 -55.54 23.94
N SER A 9 34.74 -54.54 24.73
CA SER A 9 35.50 -53.27 24.80
C SER A 9 35.08 -52.37 25.97
N LEU A 10 35.98 -52.32 26.96
CA LEU A 10 36.42 -51.21 27.84
C LEU A 10 35.52 -49.97 28.02
N VAL A 11 35.10 -49.78 29.27
CA VAL A 11 34.61 -48.52 29.86
C VAL A 11 35.80 -47.79 30.49
N ALA A 12 36.06 -46.54 30.07
CA ALA A 12 36.96 -45.62 30.77
C ALA A 12 36.13 -44.41 31.25
N ALA A 13 36.07 -44.25 32.57
CA ALA A 13 35.42 -43.15 33.26
C ALA A 13 36.40 -41.98 33.42
N SER A 14 35.98 -40.78 33.02
CA SER A 14 36.70 -39.53 33.30
C SER A 14 35.74 -38.51 33.91
N LEU A 15 35.91 -38.29 35.23
CA LEU A 15 35.33 -37.18 35.99
C LEU A 15 36.17 -35.92 35.73
N ILE A 16 35.52 -34.80 35.37
CA ILE A 16 36.15 -33.47 35.40
C ILE A 16 35.36 -32.60 36.38
N ALA A 17 36.06 -32.12 37.40
CA ALA A 17 35.60 -31.15 38.38
C ALA A 17 35.59 -29.74 37.77
N VAL A 18 34.53 -28.98 38.04
CA VAL A 18 34.41 -27.56 37.69
C VAL A 18 34.69 -26.70 38.92
N PRO A 19 35.58 -25.69 38.87
CA PRO A 19 35.60 -24.67 39.90
C PRO A 19 34.55 -23.59 39.60
N VAL A 20 33.70 -23.32 40.59
CA VAL A 20 32.84 -22.13 40.64
C VAL A 20 33.70 -20.94 41.05
N GLN A 21 33.76 -19.90 40.21
CA GLN A 21 34.24 -18.57 40.60
C GLN A 21 33.20 -17.51 40.25
N ARG A 22 32.98 -16.63 41.24
CA ARG A 22 31.93 -15.62 41.30
C ARG A 22 32.21 -14.43 40.38
N ALA A 23 31.13 -13.76 40.02
CA ALA A 23 31.06 -12.54 39.23
C ALA A 23 31.91 -11.36 39.75
N GLN A 24 32.44 -10.59 38.81
CA GLN A 24 32.70 -9.15 38.92
C GLN A 24 32.36 -8.50 37.58
N ALA A 25 31.50 -7.49 37.63
CA ALA A 25 31.18 -6.61 36.52
C ALA A 25 32.31 -5.60 36.30
N ASN A 26 32.53 -5.19 35.05
CA ASN A 26 32.68 -3.79 34.67
C ASN A 26 32.66 -3.62 33.15
N ASP A 27 32.07 -2.50 32.77
CA ASP A 27 31.68 -2.08 31.43
C ASP A 27 32.82 -1.92 30.41
N ALA A 28 32.37 -2.02 29.15
CA ALA A 28 32.87 -1.34 27.97
C ALA A 28 34.07 -1.92 27.20
N ALA A 29 33.79 -2.10 25.90
CA ALA A 29 34.67 -1.97 24.74
C ALA A 29 35.57 -3.17 24.33
N ALA A 30 35.08 -3.84 23.29
CA ALA A 30 35.75 -4.11 22.00
C ALA A 30 36.99 -5.03 21.94
N LEU A 31 36.84 -6.16 21.23
CA LEU A 31 37.78 -6.71 20.22
C LEU A 31 37.16 -7.98 19.59
N LEU A 32 36.71 -7.97 18.33
CA LEU A 32 37.41 -8.41 17.10
C LEU A 32 37.91 -9.87 17.08
N GLY A 33 37.55 -10.62 16.03
CA GLY A 33 38.56 -11.37 15.26
C GLY A 33 38.14 -12.69 14.59
N GLY A 34 38.25 -12.71 13.24
CA GLY A 34 38.51 -13.90 12.39
C GLY A 34 37.46 -14.11 11.28
N ALA A 35 37.74 -14.12 9.97
CA ALA A 35 38.94 -14.40 9.16
C ALA A 35 38.79 -13.71 7.77
N LEU A 36 39.76 -12.95 7.22
CA LEU A 36 40.99 -13.27 6.44
C LEU A 36 40.84 -13.48 4.91
N LEU A 37 41.82 -12.89 4.19
CA LEU A 37 42.28 -13.02 2.79
C LEU A 37 41.60 -12.08 1.75
N GLY A 38 42.29 -11.19 1.02
CA GLY A 38 43.71 -10.81 0.96
C GLY A 38 44.04 -9.93 -0.27
N GLY A 39 44.91 -8.91 -0.08
CA GLY A 39 45.81 -8.32 -1.10
C GLY A 39 45.36 -7.01 -1.79
N ILE A 40 46.22 -6.01 -2.07
CA ILE A 40 47.68 -5.89 -1.96
C ILE A 40 48.08 -4.37 -1.98
N ILE A 41 49.05 -4.00 -1.13
CA ILE A 41 50.10 -2.92 -1.21
C ILE A 41 49.76 -1.39 -1.10
N VAL A 42 50.06 -0.88 0.11
CA VAL A 42 50.75 0.35 0.61
C VAL A 42 51.60 1.11 -0.44
N ASN A 43 51.63 2.45 -0.56
CA ASN A 43 52.19 3.45 0.34
C ASN A 43 52.04 4.83 -0.33
N GLU A 44 51.83 5.91 0.43
CA GLU A 44 52.77 7.03 0.51
C GLU A 44 52.15 8.14 1.36
N VAL A 45 52.48 8.14 2.65
CA VAL A 45 52.46 9.36 3.47
C VAL A 45 53.80 10.05 3.22
N HIS A 46 53.78 11.25 2.65
CA HIS A 46 54.46 12.42 3.22
C HIS A 46 54.25 13.70 2.38
N LYS A 47 54.07 14.79 3.13
CA LYS A 47 54.21 16.21 2.73
C LYS A 47 53.10 16.78 1.84
N ASN A 48 52.17 17.48 2.48
CA ASN A 48 52.04 18.89 2.11
C ASN A 48 51.75 19.82 3.29
N LYS A 49 52.60 20.84 3.37
CA LYS A 49 52.61 21.93 4.33
C LYS A 49 51.48 22.90 4.01
N GLN A 50 50.99 23.57 5.07
CA GLN A 50 50.32 24.87 5.05
C GLN A 50 48.99 24.96 4.28
N ARG A 51 47.88 25.10 5.02
CA ARG A 51 47.00 26.29 4.93
C ARG A 51 45.84 26.23 5.92
N LYS A 52 45.75 27.31 6.70
CA LYS A 52 44.55 27.95 7.26
C LYS A 52 43.73 27.15 8.28
N ARG A 53 43.95 27.51 9.54
CA ARG A 53 42.97 27.45 10.63
C ARG A 53 41.71 28.20 10.20
N THR A 54 40.64 27.47 9.90
CA THR A 54 39.27 27.98 9.93
C THR A 54 38.57 27.24 11.07
N THR A 55 38.31 27.95 12.16
CA THR A 55 37.51 27.45 13.27
C THR A 55 36.05 27.39 12.80
N THR A 56 35.65 26.28 12.20
CA THR A 56 34.23 26.01 11.90
C THR A 56 33.59 25.49 13.16
N THR A 57 32.92 26.37 13.90
CA THR A 57 31.98 25.99 14.96
C THR A 57 30.86 25.20 14.29
N THR A 58 30.92 23.88 14.34
CA THR A 58 29.83 23.00 13.89
C THR A 58 28.66 23.18 14.85
N ARG A 59 27.76 24.11 14.50
CA ARG A 59 26.43 24.19 15.11
C ARG A 59 25.72 22.88 14.76
N ARG A 60 25.73 21.92 15.69
CA ARG A 60 24.90 20.70 15.61
C ARG A 60 23.45 21.15 15.64
N THR A 61 22.84 21.28 14.47
CA THR A 61 21.39 21.39 14.37
C THR A 61 20.83 20.01 14.68
N TYR A 62 20.32 19.85 15.90
CA TYR A 62 19.56 18.68 16.31
C TYR A 62 18.29 18.66 15.44
N SER A 63 18.33 17.91 14.34
CA SER A 63 17.15 17.66 13.52
C SER A 63 16.13 16.92 14.39
N SER A 64 14.98 17.53 14.62
CA SER A 64 13.88 16.97 15.39
C SER A 64 13.33 15.71 14.70
N GLY A 65 13.88 14.55 15.06
CA GLY A 65 13.18 13.33 15.51
C GLY A 65 12.05 12.71 14.69
N VAL A 66 11.73 13.16 13.48
CA VAL A 66 10.64 12.59 12.66
C VAL A 66 11.21 12.14 11.31
N SER A 67 11.07 10.86 10.98
CA SER A 67 11.52 10.34 9.68
C SER A 67 10.66 10.90 8.54
N SER A 68 11.15 10.85 7.29
CA SER A 68 10.35 11.23 6.12
C SER A 68 9.09 10.37 5.97
N ALA A 69 9.19 9.09 6.32
CA ALA A 69 8.08 8.14 6.34
C ALA A 69 7.04 8.51 7.41
N GLN A 70 7.48 8.81 8.64
CA GLN A 70 6.59 9.27 9.71
C GLN A 70 5.89 10.58 9.34
N ARG A 71 6.58 11.51 8.65
CA ARG A 71 5.93 12.72 8.12
C ARG A 71 4.88 12.41 7.06
N ALA A 72 5.11 11.42 6.20
CA ALA A 72 4.13 11.00 5.20
C ALA A 72 2.89 10.39 5.85
N GLU A 73 3.07 9.53 6.85
CA GLU A 73 1.98 8.97 7.65
C GLU A 73 1.22 10.06 8.42
N ASN A 74 1.93 10.98 9.08
CA ASN A 74 1.31 12.11 9.77
C ASN A 74 0.48 12.98 8.81
N ARG A 75 0.92 13.14 7.55
CA ARG A 75 0.12 13.83 6.53
C ARG A 75 -1.17 13.07 6.22
N GLN A 76 -1.12 11.75 6.10
CA GLN A 76 -2.32 10.93 5.89
C GLN A 76 -3.31 11.08 7.06
N VAL A 77 -2.81 11.06 8.30
CA VAL A 77 -3.61 11.32 9.50
C VAL A 77 -4.23 12.71 9.46
N GLN A 78 -3.46 13.74 9.14
CA GLN A 78 -3.97 15.11 9.06
C GLN A 78 -5.03 15.28 7.96
N THR A 79 -4.82 14.65 6.80
CA THR A 79 -5.80 14.63 5.71
C THR A 79 -7.10 13.96 6.16
N ALA A 80 -7.02 12.77 6.75
CA ALA A 80 -8.19 12.02 7.21
C ALA A 80 -8.96 12.76 8.31
N LEU A 81 -8.26 13.34 9.29
CA LEU A 81 -8.87 14.15 10.35
C LEU A 81 -9.62 15.35 9.77
N ASN A 82 -8.97 16.13 8.91
CA ASN A 82 -9.59 17.28 8.27
C ASN A 82 -10.80 16.87 7.41
N TYR A 83 -10.70 15.76 6.67
CA TYR A 83 -11.79 15.24 5.85
C TYR A 83 -13.04 14.89 6.68
N PHE A 84 -12.86 14.27 7.84
CA PHE A 84 -13.96 13.96 8.76
C PHE A 84 -14.43 15.15 9.60
N GLY A 85 -13.89 16.34 9.38
CA GLY A 85 -14.28 17.57 10.08
C GLY A 85 -13.52 17.83 11.38
N TYR A 86 -12.52 17.01 11.71
CA TYR A 86 -11.60 17.27 12.83
C TYR A 86 -10.48 18.19 12.36
N HIS A 87 -10.72 19.49 12.41
CA HIS A 87 -9.74 20.48 11.95
C HIS A 87 -8.40 20.38 12.69
N VAL A 88 -7.33 20.08 11.95
CA VAL A 88 -5.95 20.02 12.44
C VAL A 88 -5.00 21.02 11.79
N GLY A 89 -5.52 21.84 10.86
CA GLY A 89 -4.75 22.81 10.09
C GLY A 89 -4.19 22.22 8.79
N SER A 90 -3.17 22.88 8.25
CA SER A 90 -2.53 22.44 6.99
C SER A 90 -1.85 21.08 7.14
N VAL A 91 -1.88 20.30 6.07
CA VAL A 91 -1.28 18.96 6.00
C VAL A 91 0.23 19.11 5.76
N ASP A 92 1.00 19.16 6.84
CA ASP A 92 2.46 19.40 6.83
C ASP A 92 3.29 18.21 7.34
N GLY A 93 2.64 17.18 7.90
CA GLY A 93 3.27 16.00 8.48
C GLY A 93 3.82 16.21 9.89
N SER A 94 3.56 17.36 10.52
CA SER A 94 3.88 17.63 11.92
C SER A 94 2.63 17.58 12.78
N LEU A 95 2.56 16.61 13.69
CA LEU A 95 1.45 16.50 14.65
C LEU A 95 1.63 17.48 15.83
N GLY A 96 1.42 18.76 15.56
CA GLY A 96 1.50 19.85 16.54
C GLY A 96 0.25 19.99 17.41
N ARG A 97 0.14 21.12 18.11
CA ARG A 97 -0.97 21.41 19.05
C ARG A 97 -2.35 21.33 18.39
N GLN A 98 -2.50 21.79 17.14
CA GLN A 98 -3.77 21.71 16.42
C GLN A 98 -4.13 20.25 16.10
N SER A 99 -3.16 19.45 15.66
CA SER A 99 -3.36 18.01 15.47
C SER A 99 -3.77 17.31 16.76
N ARG A 100 -3.11 17.59 17.89
CA ARG A 100 -3.48 17.05 19.21
C ARG A 100 -4.93 17.39 19.58
N ALA A 101 -5.35 18.64 19.36
CA ALA A 101 -6.72 19.07 19.63
C ALA A 101 -7.75 18.37 18.71
N GLY A 102 -7.44 18.21 17.42
CA GLY A 102 -8.30 17.47 16.49
C GLY A 102 -8.40 15.98 16.83
N ILE A 103 -7.27 15.35 17.20
CA ILE A 103 -7.24 13.95 17.64
C ILE A 103 -8.09 13.76 18.91
N SER A 104 -7.96 14.63 19.90
CA SER A 104 -8.75 14.56 21.14
C SER A 104 -10.26 14.65 20.87
N ARG A 105 -10.68 15.49 19.91
CA ARG A 105 -12.09 15.56 19.46
C ARG A 105 -12.55 14.30 18.75
N TYR A 106 -11.71 13.76 17.88
CA TYR A 106 -11.96 12.49 17.20
C TYR A 106 -12.14 11.35 18.21
N GLN A 107 -11.23 11.24 19.18
CA GLN A 107 -11.31 10.26 20.25
C GLN A 107 -12.59 10.42 21.06
N ALA A 108 -12.94 11.64 21.47
CA ALA A 108 -14.18 11.90 22.20
C ALA A 108 -15.43 11.50 21.41
N ASP A 109 -15.51 11.83 20.12
CA ASP A 109 -16.66 11.48 19.26
C ASP A 109 -16.75 9.96 19.02
N MET A 110 -15.61 9.27 18.96
CA MET A 110 -15.54 7.82 18.81
C MET A 110 -15.70 7.06 20.13
N GLY A 111 -15.71 7.73 21.28
CA GLY A 111 -15.84 7.12 22.60
C GLY A 111 -14.54 6.55 23.17
N TYR A 112 -13.40 6.98 22.65
CA TYR A 112 -12.07 6.67 23.15
C TYR A 112 -11.64 7.66 24.26
N GLN A 113 -10.51 7.38 24.91
CA GLN A 113 -9.92 8.33 25.86
C GLN A 113 -9.34 9.53 25.08
N PRO A 114 -9.75 10.79 25.35
CA PRO A 114 -9.41 11.93 24.51
C PRO A 114 -8.04 12.55 24.86
N ASP A 115 -6.99 11.74 24.89
CA ASP A 115 -5.63 12.15 25.28
C ASP A 115 -4.88 12.95 24.20
N GLY A 116 -5.41 12.98 22.97
CA GLY A 116 -4.82 13.68 21.83
C GLY A 116 -3.71 12.91 21.11
N TYR A 117 -3.47 11.64 21.46
CA TYR A 117 -2.47 10.78 20.85
C TYR A 117 -3.13 9.54 20.23
N LEU A 118 -3.01 9.40 18.91
CA LEU A 118 -3.51 8.20 18.23
C LEU A 118 -2.68 6.98 18.60
N ASP A 119 -3.33 5.96 19.14
CA ASP A 119 -2.76 4.61 19.17
C ASP A 119 -2.89 3.92 17.79
N GLY A 120 -2.39 2.69 17.69
CA GLY A 120 -2.44 1.93 16.43
C GLY A 120 -3.87 1.66 15.97
N TYR A 121 -4.76 1.24 16.87
CA TYR A 121 -6.14 0.91 16.55
C TYR A 121 -6.93 2.15 16.12
N GLU A 122 -6.80 3.25 16.85
CA GLU A 122 -7.46 4.51 16.57
C GLU A 122 -7.02 5.09 15.23
N LYS A 123 -5.72 4.99 14.92
CA LYS A 123 -5.16 5.42 13.64
C LYS A 123 -5.66 4.55 12.49
N ASP A 124 -5.65 3.23 12.65
CA ASP A 124 -6.08 2.29 11.61
C ASP A 124 -7.57 2.45 11.31
N PHE A 125 -8.40 2.64 12.34
CA PHE A 125 -9.82 2.93 12.15
C PHE A 125 -10.03 4.24 11.39
N LEU A 126 -9.32 5.32 11.75
CA LEU A 126 -9.41 6.62 11.09
C LEU A 126 -9.01 6.53 9.61
N LEU A 127 -7.84 5.95 9.32
CA LEU A 127 -7.31 5.86 7.96
C LEU A 127 -8.11 4.87 7.10
N GLY A 128 -8.51 3.74 7.66
CA GLY A 128 -9.38 2.77 6.99
C GLY A 128 -10.75 3.36 6.68
N SER A 129 -11.33 4.10 7.62
CA SER A 129 -12.58 4.83 7.42
C SER A 129 -12.46 5.89 6.34
N TYR A 130 -11.35 6.64 6.30
CA TYR A 130 -11.10 7.64 5.27
C TYR A 130 -11.11 6.99 3.89
N GLN A 131 -10.37 5.90 3.72
CA GLN A 131 -10.34 5.15 2.46
C GLN A 131 -11.74 4.61 2.09
N ARG A 132 -12.47 4.07 3.06
CA ARG A 132 -13.85 3.60 2.85
C ARG A 132 -14.80 4.74 2.44
N SER A 133 -14.62 5.92 3.00
CA SER A 133 -15.44 7.11 2.71
C SER A 133 -15.22 7.61 1.30
N LEU A 134 -13.99 7.57 0.79
CA LEU A 134 -13.71 7.92 -0.60
C LEU A 134 -14.50 7.05 -1.60
N ALA A 135 -14.74 5.78 -1.25
CA ALA A 135 -15.48 4.85 -2.10
C ALA A 135 -17.00 4.84 -1.87
N SER A 136 -17.46 5.11 -0.64
CA SER A 136 -18.87 4.85 -0.27
C SER A 136 -19.66 6.08 0.17
N SER A 137 -19.03 7.23 0.44
CA SER A 137 -19.74 8.42 0.95
C SER A 137 -20.82 8.97 0.02
N SER A 138 -20.77 8.66 -1.28
CA SER A 138 -21.76 9.04 -2.30
C SER A 138 -22.85 7.99 -2.54
N VAL A 139 -22.76 6.82 -1.90
CA VAL A 139 -23.67 5.68 -2.11
C VAL A 139 -24.62 5.51 -0.93
N PRO A 140 -25.91 5.18 -1.14
CA PRO A 140 -26.83 4.84 -0.05
C PRO A 140 -26.34 3.64 0.80
N PRO A 141 -26.55 3.65 2.13
CA PRO A 141 -27.21 4.70 2.91
C PRO A 141 -26.27 5.88 3.30
N TYR A 142 -24.98 5.79 3.00
CA TYR A 142 -23.97 6.73 3.48
C TYR A 142 -24.11 8.14 2.92
N ASN A 143 -24.57 8.30 1.67
CA ASN A 143 -24.82 9.63 1.10
C ASN A 143 -25.87 10.44 1.88
N GLN A 144 -26.92 9.78 2.38
CA GLN A 144 -27.93 10.41 3.22
C GLN A 144 -27.35 10.77 4.60
N ILE A 145 -26.45 9.95 5.13
CA ILE A 145 -25.74 10.23 6.38
C ILE A 145 -24.82 11.43 6.21
N VAL A 146 -24.07 11.52 5.11
CA VAL A 146 -23.25 12.69 4.81
C VAL A 146 -24.10 13.95 4.64
N ALA A 147 -25.24 13.85 3.93
CA ALA A 147 -26.14 14.97 3.73
C ALA A 147 -26.79 15.48 5.04
N SER A 148 -27.09 14.58 5.97
CA SER A 148 -27.79 14.92 7.22
C SER A 148 -26.86 15.19 8.40
N GLN A 149 -25.73 14.50 8.49
CA GLN A 149 -24.84 14.48 9.64
C GLN A 149 -23.39 14.82 9.31
N GLY A 150 -23.07 15.07 8.03
CA GLY A 150 -21.71 15.33 7.58
C GLY A 150 -20.78 14.11 7.64
N TYR A 151 -19.51 14.33 7.29
CA TYR A 151 -18.50 13.28 7.28
C TYR A 151 -18.18 12.74 8.69
N ASN A 152 -18.32 13.53 9.75
CA ASN A 152 -18.23 13.03 11.13
C ASN A 152 -19.36 12.03 11.46
N GLY A 153 -20.58 12.25 10.97
CA GLY A 153 -21.68 11.29 11.08
C GLY A 153 -21.40 9.99 10.34
N LEU A 154 -20.77 10.08 9.17
CA LEU A 154 -20.32 8.92 8.42
C LEU A 154 -19.27 8.10 9.18
N LEU A 155 -18.30 8.76 9.81
CA LEU A 155 -17.28 8.07 10.61
C LEU A 155 -17.89 7.31 11.81
N ARG A 156 -18.83 7.93 12.54
CA ARG A 156 -19.58 7.26 13.62
C ARG A 156 -20.36 6.06 13.12
N THR A 157 -20.89 6.16 11.91
CA THR A 157 -21.63 5.06 11.27
C THR A 157 -20.72 3.86 11.02
N TYR A 158 -19.52 4.08 10.47
CA TYR A 158 -18.56 3.01 10.24
C TYR A 158 -18.12 2.31 11.53
N ARG A 159 -17.93 3.09 12.61
CA ARG A 159 -17.63 2.55 13.93
C ARG A 159 -18.77 1.64 14.42
N ASN A 160 -20.01 2.08 14.28
CA ASN A 160 -21.18 1.32 14.72
C ASN A 160 -21.29 -0.01 13.95
N GLU A 161 -21.02 -0.01 12.65
CA GLU A 161 -21.00 -1.24 11.83
C GLU A 161 -19.88 -2.20 12.25
N GLN A 162 -18.71 -1.68 12.62
CA GLN A 162 -17.62 -2.51 13.18
C GLN A 162 -18.03 -3.17 14.51
N LEU A 163 -18.94 -2.53 15.26
CA LEU A 163 -19.54 -3.09 16.49
C LEU A 163 -20.76 -3.98 16.20
N GLY A 164 -21.06 -4.28 14.93
CA GLY A 164 -22.19 -5.12 14.52
C GLY A 164 -23.55 -4.41 14.56
N ILE A 165 -23.58 -3.09 14.74
CA ILE A 165 -24.80 -2.30 14.70
C ILE A 165 -25.09 -1.97 13.23
N ALA A 166 -26.15 -2.56 12.69
CA ALA A 166 -26.54 -2.33 11.31
C ALA A 166 -26.85 -0.85 11.04
N THR A 167 -26.39 -0.35 9.89
CA THR A 167 -26.79 0.96 9.38
C THR A 167 -28.29 0.97 9.10
N PRO A 168 -29.08 1.87 9.72
CA PRO A 168 -30.47 2.00 9.38
C PRO A 168 -30.58 2.40 7.92
N ASN A 169 -31.12 1.51 7.10
CA ASN A 169 -31.47 1.85 5.73
C ASN A 169 -32.70 2.76 5.81
N MET A 170 -32.51 4.08 5.74
CA MET A 170 -33.59 5.06 5.81
C MET A 170 -34.57 4.97 4.62
N ASN A 171 -34.39 3.99 3.73
CA ASN A 171 -35.35 3.59 2.69
C ASN A 171 -36.34 2.50 3.13
N ALA A 172 -36.27 1.95 4.34
CA ALA A 172 -37.29 1.04 4.84
C ALA A 172 -38.46 1.81 5.46
N ASN A 173 -39.49 2.03 4.64
CA ASN A 173 -40.85 2.44 5.01
C ASN A 173 -41.10 3.96 5.16
N VAL A 174 -41.17 4.66 4.02
CA VAL A 174 -42.08 5.81 3.90
C VAL A 174 -43.34 5.33 3.19
N GLN A 175 -44.27 4.75 3.96
CA GLN A 175 -45.68 4.79 3.61
C GLN A 175 -46.05 6.26 3.36
N THR A 176 -46.75 6.50 2.26
CA THR A 176 -47.28 7.80 1.85
C THR A 176 -48.19 8.39 2.93
N ALA A 177 -47.60 9.08 3.90
CA ALA A 177 -48.28 10.07 4.71
C ALA A 177 -48.11 11.40 3.98
N ALA A 178 -49.20 11.91 3.41
CA ALA A 178 -49.27 13.23 2.82
C ALA A 178 -48.95 14.27 3.89
N VAL A 179 -47.70 14.75 3.92
CA VAL A 179 -47.29 15.93 4.68
C VAL A 179 -47.49 17.14 3.78
N GLN A 180 -48.33 18.07 4.24
CA GLN A 180 -48.63 19.32 3.56
C GLN A 180 -47.35 20.10 3.25
N ALA A 181 -47.32 20.73 2.08
CA ALA A 181 -46.24 21.58 1.61
C ALA A 181 -45.87 22.66 2.67
N PRO A 182 -44.58 22.84 3.00
CA PRO A 182 -44.15 23.98 3.80
C PRO A 182 -44.43 25.28 3.04
N ALA A 183 -44.92 26.28 3.75
CA ALA A 183 -45.11 27.64 3.24
C ALA A 183 -43.79 28.21 2.67
N PRO A 184 -43.85 29.06 1.63
CA PRO A 184 -42.65 29.67 1.06
C PRO A 184 -41.95 30.57 2.08
N ILE A 185 -40.68 30.30 2.31
CA ILE A 185 -39.77 31.13 3.10
C ILE A 185 -39.53 32.44 2.32
N PRO A 186 -39.57 33.64 2.94
CA PRO A 186 -39.26 34.88 2.26
C PRO A 186 -37.84 34.89 1.72
N ALA A 187 -37.67 35.34 0.48
CA ALA A 187 -36.38 35.54 -0.15
C ALA A 187 -35.47 36.46 0.71
N PRO A 188 -34.17 36.14 0.88
CA PRO A 188 -33.24 37.06 1.52
C PRO A 188 -33.07 38.34 0.69
N ALA A 189 -33.03 39.47 1.40
CA ALA A 189 -32.80 40.79 0.82
C ALA A 189 -31.43 40.87 0.09
N PRO A 190 -31.31 41.69 -0.97
CA PRO A 190 -30.06 41.83 -1.71
C PRO A 190 -28.97 42.47 -0.85
N ILE A 191 -27.82 41.80 -0.78
CA ILE A 191 -26.59 42.32 -0.19
C ILE A 191 -26.04 43.41 -1.14
N PRO A 192 -25.62 44.59 -0.66
CA PRO A 192 -25.00 45.60 -1.51
C PRO A 192 -23.68 45.08 -2.11
N ALA A 193 -23.51 45.28 -3.42
CA ALA A 193 -22.28 44.97 -4.13
C ALA A 193 -21.08 45.75 -3.53
N PRO A 194 -19.88 45.16 -3.46
CA PRO A 194 -18.67 45.90 -3.12
C PRO A 194 -18.39 46.95 -4.20
N VAL A 195 -18.11 48.17 -3.76
CA VAL A 195 -17.66 49.27 -4.63
C VAL A 195 -16.32 48.88 -5.26
N ALA A 196 -16.24 48.98 -6.59
CA ALA A 196 -15.03 48.70 -7.35
C ALA A 196 -13.88 49.63 -6.91
N ALA A 197 -12.72 49.05 -6.61
CA ALA A 197 -11.47 49.79 -6.47
C ALA A 197 -11.07 50.38 -7.85
N PRO A 198 -10.48 51.58 -7.90
CA PRO A 198 -10.07 52.20 -9.15
C PRO A 198 -8.94 51.39 -9.82
N ALA A 199 -9.07 51.20 -11.13
CA ALA A 199 -8.10 50.52 -11.97
C ALA A 199 -6.73 51.25 -11.96
N PRO A 200 -5.60 50.52 -11.92
CA PRO A 200 -4.28 51.11 -12.15
C PRO A 200 -4.17 51.62 -13.59
N ALA A 201 -3.49 52.75 -13.76
CA ALA A 201 -3.24 53.37 -15.06
C ALA A 201 -2.41 52.47 -15.99
N PRO A 202 -2.56 52.58 -17.32
CA PRO A 202 -1.78 51.79 -18.27
C PRO A 202 -0.31 52.20 -18.24
N VAL A 203 0.58 51.28 -17.87
CA VAL A 203 2.03 51.44 -18.02
C VAL A 203 2.40 51.02 -19.43
N GLN A 204 3.06 51.91 -20.17
CA GLN A 204 3.62 51.60 -21.49
C GLN A 204 4.68 50.49 -21.37
N PRO A 205 4.67 49.48 -22.25
CA PRO A 205 5.70 48.44 -22.23
C PRO A 205 7.06 49.03 -22.61
N GLU A 206 8.07 48.79 -21.78
CA GLU A 206 9.46 49.07 -22.13
C GLU A 206 9.91 48.19 -23.30
N PRO A 207 10.75 48.71 -24.22
CA PRO A 207 11.25 47.93 -25.34
C PRO A 207 12.20 46.84 -24.83
N VAL A 208 11.72 45.59 -24.84
CA VAL A 208 12.57 44.41 -24.65
C VAL A 208 13.50 44.28 -25.86
N THR A 209 14.81 44.35 -25.61
CA THR A 209 15.82 44.03 -26.60
C THR A 209 15.64 42.57 -27.05
N ALA A 210 15.51 42.38 -28.37
CA ALA A 210 15.38 41.07 -28.98
C ALA A 210 16.53 40.16 -28.55
N ARG A 211 16.19 39.09 -27.84
CA ARG A 211 17.12 38.01 -27.49
C ARG A 211 17.56 37.35 -28.79
N ALA A 212 18.87 37.24 -29.00
CA ALA A 212 19.46 36.62 -30.18
C ALA A 212 18.84 35.23 -30.44
N ASP A 213 18.46 34.99 -31.70
CA ASP A 213 17.95 33.74 -32.25
C ASP A 213 18.99 32.62 -32.12
N THR A 214 19.03 32.01 -30.96
CA THR A 214 19.52 30.64 -30.75
C THR A 214 18.42 29.87 -30.02
N ALA A 215 17.20 29.91 -30.58
CA ALA A 215 16.06 29.15 -30.08
C ALA A 215 16.18 27.67 -30.50
N ALA A 216 17.10 26.94 -29.86
CA ALA A 216 16.91 25.50 -29.75
C ALA A 216 15.84 25.28 -28.68
N LEU A 217 14.67 24.79 -29.09
CA LEU A 217 13.63 24.34 -28.15
C LEU A 217 14.22 23.26 -27.25
N PRO A 218 13.97 23.28 -25.93
CA PRO A 218 14.45 22.24 -25.04
C PRO A 218 13.94 20.88 -25.51
N GLN A 219 14.86 20.00 -25.88
CA GLN A 219 14.54 18.61 -26.20
C GLN A 219 14.42 17.83 -24.89
N PHE A 220 13.19 17.50 -24.51
CA PHE A 220 12.93 16.59 -23.40
C PHE A 220 13.02 15.16 -23.92
N THR A 221 14.02 14.42 -23.46
CA THR A 221 14.07 12.97 -23.64
C THR A 221 13.18 12.34 -22.59
N PHE A 222 11.99 11.89 -22.99
CA PHE A 222 11.10 11.14 -22.11
C PHE A 222 11.53 9.68 -22.10
N GLY A 223 12.00 9.20 -20.95
CA GLY A 223 12.22 7.77 -20.73
C GLY A 223 10.89 7.03 -20.58
N GLN A 224 10.90 5.71 -20.74
CA GLN A 224 9.76 4.87 -20.37
C GLN A 224 9.59 4.92 -18.85
N VAL A 225 8.43 5.41 -18.39
CA VAL A 225 8.08 5.40 -16.96
C VAL A 225 7.41 4.06 -16.66
N PRO A 226 7.91 3.27 -15.69
CA PRO A 226 7.22 2.05 -15.26
C PRO A 226 5.78 2.37 -14.84
N ARG A 227 4.82 1.50 -15.23
CA ARG A 227 3.41 1.70 -14.90
C ARG A 227 3.22 1.71 -13.37
N SER A 228 2.61 2.77 -12.85
CA SER A 228 2.38 2.96 -11.42
C SER A 228 1.18 2.14 -10.94
N VAL A 229 1.37 1.34 -9.90
CA VAL A 229 0.27 0.62 -9.25
C VAL A 229 -0.60 1.60 -8.47
N ASN A 230 0.01 2.63 -7.87
CA ASN A 230 -0.70 3.65 -7.12
C ASN A 230 -1.64 4.46 -8.01
N GLU A 231 -1.16 4.94 -9.16
CA GLU A 231 -1.97 5.68 -10.13
C GLU A 231 -3.14 4.83 -10.63
N HIS A 232 -2.85 3.59 -11.03
CA HIS A 232 -3.89 2.66 -11.48
C HIS A 232 -4.96 2.42 -10.41
N CYS A 233 -4.56 2.14 -9.17
CA CYS A 233 -5.54 1.91 -8.11
C CYS A 233 -6.30 3.17 -7.69
N ASN A 234 -5.71 4.37 -7.84
CA ASN A 234 -6.45 5.62 -7.63
C ASN A 234 -7.55 5.78 -8.69
N GLU A 235 -7.25 5.51 -9.96
CA GLU A 235 -8.23 5.55 -11.05
C GLU A 235 -9.36 4.52 -10.84
N ILE A 236 -9.00 3.26 -10.56
CA ILE A 236 -9.96 2.20 -10.32
C ILE A 236 -10.88 2.52 -9.15
N ASN A 237 -10.35 3.05 -8.03
CA ASN A 237 -11.18 3.42 -6.89
C ASN A 237 -12.21 4.52 -7.22
N VAL A 238 -11.85 5.48 -8.08
CA VAL A 238 -12.80 6.52 -8.55
C VAL A 238 -13.89 5.91 -9.40
N LEU A 239 -13.53 5.01 -10.32
CA LEU A 239 -14.49 4.32 -11.18
C LEU A 239 -15.39 3.37 -10.39
N THR A 240 -14.87 2.68 -9.38
CA THR A 240 -15.64 1.84 -8.45
C THR A 240 -16.69 2.67 -7.74
N ALA A 241 -16.32 3.85 -7.23
CA ALA A 241 -17.26 4.76 -6.60
C ALA A 241 -18.35 5.23 -7.59
N ALA A 242 -17.97 5.53 -8.83
CA ALA A 242 -18.90 5.93 -9.89
C ALA A 242 -19.86 4.79 -10.29
N ASN A 243 -19.42 3.53 -10.21
CA ASN A 243 -20.20 2.34 -10.52
C ASN A 243 -21.07 1.84 -9.36
N GLY A 244 -21.14 2.58 -8.25
CA GLY A 244 -22.00 2.26 -7.11
C GLY A 244 -21.36 1.32 -6.08
N GLY A 245 -20.04 1.15 -6.10
CA GLY A 245 -19.27 0.37 -5.14
C GLY A 245 -18.66 -0.90 -5.72
N ILE A 246 -18.14 -1.75 -4.83
CA ILE A 246 -17.39 -2.96 -5.18
C ILE A 246 -18.29 -3.98 -5.88
N ALA A 247 -17.78 -4.59 -6.95
CA ALA A 247 -18.40 -5.67 -7.69
C ALA A 247 -18.72 -6.85 -6.77
N THR A 248 -19.93 -7.38 -6.92
CA THR A 248 -20.44 -8.54 -6.18
C THR A 248 -20.67 -9.72 -7.12
N GLY A 249 -20.55 -10.95 -6.62
CA GLY A 249 -20.75 -12.17 -7.42
C GLY A 249 -22.11 -12.18 -8.14
N GLY A 250 -22.15 -12.72 -9.36
CA GLY A 250 -23.35 -12.75 -10.20
C GLY A 250 -23.80 -11.41 -10.81
N ARG A 251 -23.07 -10.30 -10.60
CA ARG A 251 -23.31 -8.98 -11.24
C ARG A 251 -22.06 -8.39 -11.89
N ILE A 252 -21.26 -9.24 -12.53
CA ILE A 252 -20.03 -8.80 -13.21
C ILE A 252 -20.34 -8.49 -14.67
N SER A 253 -20.50 -7.21 -14.98
CA SER A 253 -20.69 -6.71 -16.35
C SER A 253 -19.36 -6.43 -17.06
N ASP A 254 -18.32 -6.11 -16.31
CA ASP A 254 -16.96 -5.87 -16.81
C ASP A 254 -15.98 -6.69 -15.96
N ALA A 255 -15.50 -7.79 -16.54
CA ALA A 255 -14.60 -8.73 -15.90
C ALA A 255 -13.23 -8.11 -15.60
N GLU A 256 -12.68 -7.32 -16.53
CA GLU A 256 -11.38 -6.68 -16.36
C GLU A 256 -11.44 -5.63 -15.26
N PHE A 257 -12.50 -4.81 -15.25
CA PHE A 257 -12.73 -3.85 -14.18
C PHE A 257 -12.86 -4.52 -12.81
N ALA A 258 -13.68 -5.58 -12.71
CA ALA A 258 -13.85 -6.33 -11.46
C ALA A 258 -12.52 -6.92 -10.96
N LEU A 259 -11.71 -7.48 -11.87
CA LEU A 259 -10.38 -7.97 -11.49
C LEU A 259 -9.47 -6.83 -11.00
N ASN A 260 -9.47 -5.67 -11.64
CA ASN A 260 -8.65 -4.53 -11.21
C ASN A 260 -9.11 -3.97 -9.86
N GLU A 261 -10.41 -3.93 -9.61
CA GLU A 261 -10.96 -3.56 -8.32
C GLU A 261 -10.53 -4.53 -7.21
N GLN A 262 -10.63 -5.84 -7.47
CA GLN A 262 -10.19 -6.84 -6.51
C GLN A 262 -8.69 -6.75 -6.23
N PHE A 263 -7.86 -6.44 -7.23
CA PHE A 263 -6.43 -6.17 -7.04
C PHE A 263 -6.18 -5.01 -6.07
N CYS A 264 -6.90 -3.91 -6.23
CA CYS A 264 -6.71 -2.72 -5.40
C CYS A 264 -7.16 -2.93 -3.95
N LEU A 265 -8.19 -3.76 -3.74
CA LEU A 265 -8.55 -4.25 -2.40
C LEU A 265 -7.44 -5.12 -1.79
N ALA A 266 -6.92 -6.10 -2.54
CA ALA A 266 -5.85 -6.98 -2.09
C ALA A 266 -4.59 -6.20 -1.70
N ARG A 267 -4.23 -5.20 -2.52
CA ARG A 267 -3.11 -4.28 -2.26
C ARG A 267 -3.27 -3.56 -0.93
N THR A 268 -4.49 -3.10 -0.61
CA THR A 268 -4.80 -2.44 0.65
C THR A 268 -4.57 -3.38 1.83
N HIS A 269 -5.03 -4.62 1.74
CA HIS A 269 -4.77 -5.64 2.76
C HIS A 269 -3.28 -5.96 2.94
N ALA A 270 -2.52 -6.06 1.84
CA ALA A 270 -1.08 -6.30 1.91
C ALA A 270 -0.32 -5.17 2.63
N MET A 271 -0.70 -3.90 2.40
CA MET A 271 -0.10 -2.76 3.10
C MET A 271 -0.44 -2.77 4.60
N ALA A 272 -1.68 -3.09 4.96
CA ALA A 272 -2.11 -3.20 6.35
C ALA A 272 -1.38 -4.33 7.10
N GLU A 273 -1.28 -5.51 6.47
CA GLU A 273 -0.55 -6.66 7.02
C GLU A 273 0.94 -6.36 7.21
N SER A 274 1.59 -5.74 6.22
CA SER A 274 2.98 -5.29 6.31
C SER A 274 3.19 -4.32 7.48
N THR A 275 2.30 -3.35 7.67
CA THR A 275 2.38 -2.37 8.77
C THR A 275 2.29 -3.06 10.14
N SER A 276 1.36 -4.02 10.28
CA SER A 276 1.23 -4.83 11.49
C SER A 276 2.52 -5.60 11.79
N ILE A 277 3.12 -6.26 10.79
CA ILE A 277 4.36 -7.03 10.99
C ILE A 277 5.53 -6.10 11.32
N VAL A 278 5.70 -4.98 10.61
CA VAL A 278 6.80 -4.02 10.87
C VAL A 278 6.76 -3.49 12.30
N SER A 279 5.57 -3.30 12.87
CA SER A 279 5.42 -2.86 14.27
C SER A 279 6.04 -3.82 15.30
N THR A 280 6.24 -5.08 14.90
CA THR A 280 6.85 -6.13 15.74
C THR A 280 8.37 -6.22 15.59
N ILE A 281 8.97 -5.50 14.63
CA ILE A 281 10.41 -5.55 14.35
C ILE A 281 11.13 -4.49 15.21
N PRO A 282 11.84 -4.89 16.28
CA PRO A 282 12.58 -3.92 17.07
C PRO A 282 13.82 -3.43 16.30
N ASN A 283 14.26 -2.22 16.60
CA ASN A 283 15.56 -1.69 16.17
C ASN A 283 15.77 -1.53 14.65
N MET A 284 14.70 -1.45 13.85
CA MET A 284 14.79 -1.10 12.43
C MET A 284 13.93 0.13 12.13
N THR A 285 14.50 1.07 11.38
CA THR A 285 13.76 2.21 10.81
C THR A 285 13.08 1.82 9.50
N ASP A 286 12.02 2.53 9.11
CA ASP A 286 11.34 2.30 7.81
C ASP A 286 12.31 2.31 6.63
N ALA A 287 13.28 3.22 6.62
CA ALA A 287 14.27 3.30 5.55
C ALA A 287 15.17 2.05 5.51
N GLN A 288 15.54 1.50 6.67
CA GLN A 288 16.27 0.24 6.72
C GLN A 288 15.40 -0.93 6.26
N VAL A 289 14.12 -0.97 6.63
CA VAL A 289 13.18 -1.98 6.15
C VAL A 289 13.06 -1.93 4.62
N THR A 290 12.85 -0.74 4.05
CA THR A 290 12.81 -0.56 2.59
C THR A 290 14.08 -1.03 1.92
N GLN A 291 15.25 -0.66 2.45
CA GLN A 291 16.54 -1.08 1.90
C GLN A 291 16.73 -2.61 1.91
N GLN A 292 16.27 -3.28 2.98
CA GLN A 292 16.31 -4.74 3.04
C GLN A 292 15.37 -5.36 2.01
N CYS A 293 14.18 -4.77 1.80
CA CYS A 293 13.24 -5.22 0.79
C CYS A 293 13.75 -5.02 -0.64
N GLU A 294 14.51 -3.96 -0.91
CA GLU A 294 15.20 -3.77 -2.19
C GLU A 294 16.24 -4.88 -2.44
N GLY A 295 17.05 -5.20 -1.44
CA GLY A 295 18.03 -6.29 -1.53
C GLY A 295 17.36 -7.65 -1.76
N LEU A 296 16.24 -7.91 -1.08
CA LEU A 296 15.46 -9.13 -1.29
C LEU A 296 14.86 -9.19 -2.71
N ALA A 297 14.31 -8.08 -3.20
CA ALA A 297 13.77 -8.01 -4.56
C ALA A 297 14.84 -8.25 -5.62
N GLN A 298 16.06 -7.72 -5.42
CA GLN A 298 17.21 -7.99 -6.29
C GLN A 298 17.61 -9.46 -6.28
N ALA A 299 17.56 -10.12 -5.12
CA ALA A 299 17.88 -11.54 -5.01
C ALA A 299 16.87 -12.45 -5.75
N ILE A 300 15.60 -12.05 -5.80
CA ILE A 300 14.52 -12.77 -6.50
C ILE A 300 14.43 -12.39 -7.98
N ALA A 301 15.13 -11.34 -8.43
CA ALA A 301 15.02 -10.83 -9.80
C ALA A 301 15.17 -11.85 -10.94
N PRO A 302 16.06 -12.87 -10.87
CA PRO A 302 16.13 -13.92 -11.89
C PRO A 302 14.81 -14.68 -12.06
N GLN A 303 14.07 -14.88 -10.97
CA GLN A 303 12.79 -15.58 -10.97
C GLN A 303 11.65 -14.72 -11.55
N MET A 304 11.77 -13.39 -11.46
CA MET A 304 10.83 -12.48 -12.09
C MET A 304 10.94 -12.52 -13.62
N VAL A 305 12.15 -12.67 -14.16
CA VAL A 305 12.36 -12.85 -15.62
C VAL A 305 11.77 -14.18 -16.08
N ALA A 306 11.90 -15.24 -15.28
CA ALA A 306 11.32 -16.54 -15.58
C ALA A 306 9.79 -16.50 -15.71
N LEU A 307 9.09 -15.52 -15.12
CA LEU A 307 7.64 -15.35 -15.29
C LEU A 307 7.24 -15.15 -16.76
N GLU A 308 8.13 -14.70 -17.64
CA GLU A 308 7.85 -14.49 -19.07
C GLU A 308 7.80 -15.79 -19.87
N THR A 309 8.59 -16.80 -19.48
CA THR A 309 8.72 -18.06 -20.23
C THR A 309 8.20 -19.29 -19.49
N GLU A 310 8.33 -19.34 -18.16
CA GLU A 310 8.07 -20.54 -17.36
C GLU A 310 6.61 -20.66 -16.89
N THR A 311 6.26 -21.86 -16.41
CA THR A 311 4.96 -22.14 -15.76
C THR A 311 4.98 -21.76 -14.27
N PRO A 312 3.82 -21.54 -13.62
CA PRO A 312 3.78 -21.26 -12.19
C PRO A 312 4.52 -22.29 -11.34
N ASN A 313 4.33 -23.58 -11.61
CA ASN A 313 4.97 -24.65 -10.85
C ASN A 313 6.50 -24.64 -10.98
N GLN A 314 7.03 -24.29 -12.17
CA GLN A 314 8.47 -24.22 -12.40
C GLN A 314 9.08 -23.03 -11.66
N VAL A 315 8.49 -21.83 -11.80
CA VAL A 315 8.93 -20.63 -11.06
C VAL A 315 8.87 -20.86 -9.55
N ILE A 316 7.82 -21.53 -9.08
CA ILE A 316 7.67 -21.92 -7.68
C ILE A 316 8.82 -22.82 -7.26
N ALA A 317 9.04 -23.93 -7.95
CA ALA A 317 10.07 -24.90 -7.60
C ALA A 317 11.48 -24.27 -7.57
N ASP A 318 11.83 -23.48 -8.58
CA ASP A 318 13.15 -22.84 -8.69
C ASP A 318 13.35 -21.79 -7.58
N THR A 319 12.30 -21.01 -7.29
CA THR A 319 12.34 -20.04 -6.19
C THR A 319 12.35 -20.73 -4.83
N SER A 320 11.58 -21.81 -4.61
CA SER A 320 11.59 -22.58 -3.36
C SER A 320 12.98 -23.16 -3.09
N ALA A 321 13.64 -23.73 -4.10
CA ALA A 321 15.01 -24.22 -3.99
C ALA A 321 16.00 -23.10 -3.61
N PHE A 322 15.83 -21.90 -4.19
CA PHE A 322 16.62 -20.73 -3.80
C PHE A 322 16.37 -20.32 -2.33
N LEU A 323 15.11 -20.30 -1.89
CA LEU A 323 14.74 -19.97 -0.50
C LEU A 323 15.32 -20.98 0.50
N GLU A 324 15.24 -22.27 0.19
CA GLU A 324 15.84 -23.35 1.00
C GLU A 324 17.37 -23.23 1.06
N GLY A 325 18.00 -22.95 -0.09
CA GLY A 325 19.45 -22.73 -0.19
C GLY A 325 19.97 -21.51 0.58
N SER A 326 19.08 -20.57 0.95
CA SER A 326 19.47 -19.39 1.74
C SER A 326 19.82 -19.72 3.19
N GLY A 327 19.44 -20.91 3.69
CA GLY A 327 19.64 -21.33 5.08
C GLY A 327 18.79 -20.57 6.10
N ARG A 328 17.84 -19.74 5.66
CA ARG A 328 16.94 -18.97 6.54
C ARG A 328 15.69 -19.78 6.87
N PRO A 329 15.14 -19.64 8.09
CA PRO A 329 13.84 -20.22 8.45
C PRO A 329 12.73 -19.74 7.51
N MET A 330 11.87 -20.67 7.05
CA MET A 330 10.84 -20.36 6.06
C MET A 330 9.76 -19.40 6.60
N ASP A 331 9.43 -19.50 7.89
CA ASP A 331 8.54 -18.57 8.59
C ASP A 331 9.08 -17.13 8.61
N GLN A 332 10.39 -16.97 8.77
CA GLN A 332 11.05 -15.68 8.66
C GLN A 332 10.99 -15.13 7.23
N LEU A 333 11.19 -15.99 6.23
CA LEU A 333 11.09 -15.61 4.81
C LEU A 333 9.66 -15.20 4.43
N ILE A 334 8.64 -15.92 4.91
CA ILE A 334 7.23 -15.54 4.75
C ILE A 334 6.97 -14.17 5.36
N SER A 335 7.43 -13.93 6.58
CA SER A 335 7.25 -12.64 7.26
C SER A 335 7.94 -11.50 6.51
N ALA A 336 9.17 -11.73 6.02
CA ALA A 336 9.89 -10.77 5.19
C ALA A 336 9.15 -10.49 3.86
N GLY A 337 8.63 -11.53 3.19
CA GLY A 337 7.83 -11.40 1.97
C GLY A 337 6.60 -10.52 2.18
N LYS A 338 5.84 -10.73 3.27
CA LYS A 338 4.66 -9.92 3.59
C LYS A 338 5.02 -8.45 3.85
N VAL A 339 6.08 -8.21 4.61
CA VAL A 339 6.60 -6.85 4.85
C VAL A 339 6.95 -6.19 3.51
N CYS A 340 7.75 -6.86 2.68
CA CYS A 340 8.25 -6.30 1.44
C CYS A 340 7.18 -6.13 0.35
N LEU A 341 6.13 -6.96 0.36
CA LEU A 341 4.96 -6.77 -0.48
C LEU A 341 4.27 -5.43 -0.16
N GLY A 342 3.96 -5.17 1.11
CA GLY A 342 3.33 -3.91 1.51
C GLY A 342 4.25 -2.69 1.37
N VAL A 343 5.56 -2.84 1.60
CA VAL A 343 6.54 -1.78 1.31
C VAL A 343 6.54 -1.46 -0.18
N GLY A 344 6.61 -2.46 -1.05
CA GLY A 344 6.58 -2.28 -2.50
C GLY A 344 5.36 -1.48 -2.95
N TYR A 345 4.17 -1.80 -2.43
CA TYR A 345 2.97 -1.01 -2.74
C TYR A 345 2.98 0.42 -2.18
N ARG A 346 3.48 0.62 -0.96
CA ARG A 346 3.57 1.95 -0.34
C ARG A 346 4.58 2.86 -1.03
N THR A 347 5.69 2.30 -1.54
CA THR A 347 6.74 3.04 -2.24
C THR A 347 6.56 3.02 -3.76
N ASP A 348 5.44 2.50 -4.27
CA ASP A 348 5.16 2.33 -5.70
C ASP A 348 6.25 1.56 -6.48
N ASN A 349 6.91 0.63 -5.80
CA ASN A 349 7.90 -0.25 -6.41
C ASN A 349 7.23 -1.57 -6.81
N ALA A 350 6.68 -1.59 -8.03
CA ALA A 350 5.95 -2.73 -8.56
C ALA A 350 6.81 -4.00 -8.67
N ALA A 351 8.11 -3.88 -8.99
CA ALA A 351 9.03 -5.01 -9.06
C ALA A 351 9.27 -5.63 -7.68
N MET A 352 9.42 -4.81 -6.62
CA MET A 352 9.52 -5.30 -5.25
C MET A 352 8.26 -6.03 -4.80
N ALA A 353 7.08 -5.48 -5.11
CA ALA A 353 5.80 -6.11 -4.79
C ALA A 353 5.63 -7.45 -5.54
N LEU A 354 6.00 -7.51 -6.82
CA LEU A 354 5.97 -8.74 -7.61
C LEU A 354 6.95 -9.78 -7.06
N ALA A 355 8.22 -9.41 -6.83
CA ALA A 355 9.23 -10.30 -6.24
C ALA A 355 8.77 -10.90 -4.90
N SER A 356 8.17 -10.05 -4.05
CA SER A 356 7.66 -10.47 -2.74
C SER A 356 6.49 -11.43 -2.88
N SER A 357 5.61 -11.21 -3.87
CA SER A 357 4.49 -12.12 -4.17
C SER A 357 4.98 -13.48 -4.65
N VAL A 358 5.95 -13.51 -5.56
CA VAL A 358 6.59 -14.76 -6.03
C VAL A 358 7.23 -15.51 -4.86
N LEU A 359 8.00 -14.82 -4.02
CA LEU A 359 8.61 -15.41 -2.82
C LEU A 359 7.55 -16.04 -1.90
N LEU A 360 6.45 -15.33 -1.63
CA LEU A 360 5.39 -15.81 -0.74
C LEU A 360 4.73 -17.07 -1.27
N VAL A 361 4.42 -17.10 -2.57
CA VAL A 361 3.85 -18.29 -3.21
C VAL A 361 4.81 -19.47 -3.13
N SER A 362 6.10 -19.23 -3.40
CA SER A 362 7.15 -20.24 -3.32
C SER A 362 7.46 -20.71 -1.89
N ALA A 363 7.13 -19.90 -0.89
CA ALA A 363 7.16 -20.26 0.51
C ALA A 363 5.89 -21.02 0.97
N GLY A 364 5.01 -21.41 0.04
CA GLY A 364 3.79 -22.17 0.31
C GLY A 364 2.56 -21.31 0.60
N GLN A 365 2.66 -19.98 0.58
CA GLN A 365 1.52 -19.07 0.73
C GLN A 365 0.87 -18.84 -0.65
N THR A 366 0.31 -19.90 -1.21
CA THR A 366 -0.17 -19.93 -2.61
C THR A 366 -1.29 -18.94 -2.93
N GLY A 367 -2.02 -18.46 -1.93
CA GLY A 367 -3.01 -17.38 -2.10
C GLY A 367 -2.43 -16.07 -2.63
N TYR A 368 -1.13 -15.79 -2.42
CA TYR A 368 -0.46 -14.62 -3.00
C TYR A 368 -0.25 -14.75 -4.53
N GLY A 369 -0.57 -15.89 -5.13
CA GLY A 369 -0.60 -16.07 -6.59
C GLY A 369 -1.59 -15.13 -7.26
N GLU A 370 -2.59 -14.67 -6.53
CA GLU A 370 -3.50 -13.60 -6.94
C GLU A 370 -2.73 -12.32 -7.33
N MET A 371 -1.75 -11.92 -6.52
CA MET A 371 -0.94 -10.73 -6.80
C MET A 371 -0.03 -10.93 -8.00
N VAL A 372 0.60 -12.10 -8.11
CA VAL A 372 1.42 -12.44 -9.28
C VAL A 372 0.58 -12.35 -10.56
N SER A 373 -0.65 -12.89 -10.53
CA SER A 373 -1.57 -12.79 -11.65
C SER A 373 -1.91 -11.35 -12.03
N HIS A 374 -2.25 -10.49 -11.07
CA HIS A 374 -2.61 -9.10 -11.35
C HIS A 374 -1.44 -8.31 -11.92
N HIS A 375 -0.26 -8.47 -11.32
CA HIS A 375 0.97 -7.84 -11.82
C HIS A 375 1.28 -8.25 -13.25
N MET A 376 1.17 -9.55 -13.58
CA MET A 376 1.39 -10.05 -14.93
C MET A 376 0.32 -9.58 -15.92
N ARG A 377 -0.96 -9.54 -15.53
CA ARG A 377 -2.04 -9.08 -16.41
C ARG A 377 -1.89 -7.61 -16.78
N GLU A 378 -1.47 -6.79 -15.83
CA GLU A 378 -1.36 -5.33 -16.01
C GLU A 378 0.04 -4.85 -16.39
N GLY A 379 1.05 -5.73 -16.38
CA GLY A 379 2.44 -5.35 -16.65
C GLY A 379 3.08 -4.51 -15.54
N PHE A 380 2.70 -4.75 -14.27
CA PHE A 380 3.30 -4.06 -13.12
C PHE A 380 4.57 -4.78 -12.67
N GLY A 381 5.74 -4.19 -12.94
CA GLY A 381 7.03 -4.73 -12.50
C GLY A 381 7.52 -5.96 -13.28
N ALA A 382 6.79 -6.36 -14.32
CA ALA A 382 7.16 -7.36 -15.31
C ALA A 382 6.48 -7.04 -16.66
N ALA A 383 6.89 -7.72 -17.73
CA ALA A 383 6.18 -7.63 -19.00
C ALA A 383 4.72 -8.08 -18.86
N GLN A 384 3.82 -7.43 -19.59
CA GLN A 384 2.42 -7.81 -19.63
C GLN A 384 2.27 -9.20 -20.26
N ALA A 385 1.62 -10.11 -19.55
CA ALA A 385 1.43 -11.50 -19.96
C ALA A 385 0.04 -11.72 -20.58
N SER A 386 -0.12 -12.83 -21.30
CA SER A 386 -1.42 -13.24 -21.80
C SER A 386 -2.41 -13.57 -20.66
N ALA A 387 -3.70 -13.47 -20.94
CA ALA A 387 -4.77 -13.85 -20.00
C ALA A 387 -4.63 -15.31 -19.53
N GLN A 388 -4.21 -16.23 -20.41
CA GLN A 388 -3.95 -17.61 -20.04
C GLN A 388 -2.81 -17.73 -19.03
N LYS A 389 -1.71 -17.01 -19.24
CA LYS A 389 -0.52 -17.13 -18.39
C LYS A 389 -0.72 -16.48 -17.02
N SER A 390 -1.27 -15.27 -16.99
CA SER A 390 -1.65 -14.60 -15.74
C SER A 390 -2.74 -15.39 -15.00
N GLY A 391 -3.77 -15.84 -15.72
CA GLY A 391 -4.87 -16.64 -15.16
C GLY A 391 -4.44 -17.96 -14.53
N ALA A 392 -3.33 -18.57 -14.98
CA ALA A 392 -2.78 -19.77 -14.33
C ALA A 392 -2.38 -19.52 -12.87
N TRP A 393 -1.80 -18.35 -12.56
CA TRP A 393 -1.46 -17.95 -11.19
C TRP A 393 -2.71 -17.68 -10.35
N MET A 394 -3.71 -17.02 -10.94
CA MET A 394 -4.98 -16.76 -10.24
C MET A 394 -5.71 -18.07 -9.92
N ASN A 395 -5.82 -18.99 -10.88
CA ASN A 395 -6.45 -20.29 -10.67
C ASN A 395 -5.79 -21.07 -9.53
N MET A 396 -4.45 -21.06 -9.47
CA MET A 396 -3.71 -21.69 -8.38
C MET A 396 -4.04 -21.05 -7.03
N ALA A 397 -4.09 -19.72 -6.93
CA ALA A 397 -4.44 -19.02 -5.70
C ALA A 397 -5.88 -19.35 -5.24
N LEU A 398 -6.85 -19.35 -6.16
CA LEU A 398 -8.25 -19.63 -5.86
C LEU A 398 -8.50 -21.10 -5.51
N ASN A 399 -7.72 -22.03 -6.05
CA ASN A 399 -7.79 -23.46 -5.73
C ASN A 399 -7.19 -23.77 -4.35
N ALA A 400 -6.12 -23.07 -3.97
CA ALA A 400 -5.50 -23.23 -2.66
C ALA A 400 -6.47 -22.90 -1.52
N LEU A 401 -7.25 -21.83 -1.67
CA LEU A 401 -8.26 -21.46 -0.68
C LEU A 401 -9.40 -22.49 -0.60
N ALA A 402 -9.85 -23.01 -1.75
CA ALA A 402 -10.87 -24.07 -1.78
C ALA A 402 -10.40 -25.37 -1.11
N GLY A 403 -9.10 -25.67 -1.17
CA GLY A 403 -8.47 -26.81 -0.52
C GLY A 403 -8.21 -26.65 0.98
N GLY A 404 -8.68 -25.57 1.62
CA GLY A 404 -8.46 -25.31 3.04
C GLY A 404 -7.15 -24.58 3.37
N GLY A 405 -6.49 -23.99 2.37
CA GLY A 405 -5.32 -23.13 2.58
C GLY A 405 -5.67 -21.84 3.35
N THR A 406 -4.64 -21.19 3.90
CA THR A 406 -4.79 -19.94 4.66
C THR A 406 -5.29 -18.81 3.76
N ALA A 407 -6.39 -18.17 4.16
CA ALA A 407 -6.86 -16.95 3.51
C ALA A 407 -5.84 -15.82 3.72
N VAL A 408 -5.48 -15.15 2.63
CA VAL A 408 -4.56 -14.00 2.63
C VAL A 408 -5.23 -12.81 1.95
N LEU A 409 -4.66 -11.62 2.05
CA LEU A 409 -5.11 -10.45 1.26
C LEU A 409 -6.60 -10.09 1.44
N GLY A 410 -7.19 -10.41 2.59
CA GLY A 410 -8.62 -10.19 2.85
C GLY A 410 -9.55 -11.10 2.04
N GLN A 411 -9.08 -12.24 1.55
CA GLN A 411 -9.90 -13.22 0.84
C GLN A 411 -11.08 -13.69 1.70
N SER A 412 -12.30 -13.45 1.19
CA SER A 412 -13.55 -14.01 1.68
C SER A 412 -14.18 -14.90 0.61
N SER A 413 -15.16 -15.72 0.97
CA SER A 413 -15.91 -16.54 0.00
C SER A 413 -16.50 -15.70 -1.14
N ASP A 414 -17.06 -14.53 -0.81
CA ASP A 414 -17.72 -13.64 -1.76
C ASP A 414 -16.71 -13.03 -2.73
N ARG A 415 -15.56 -12.59 -2.21
CA ARG A 415 -14.47 -12.05 -3.01
C ARG A 415 -13.91 -13.09 -3.97
N VAL A 416 -13.77 -14.32 -3.50
CA VAL A 416 -13.28 -15.44 -4.31
C VAL A 416 -14.30 -15.83 -5.38
N ALA A 417 -15.60 -15.73 -5.09
CA ALA A 417 -16.64 -15.88 -6.10
C ALA A 417 -16.54 -14.81 -7.19
N VAL A 418 -16.35 -13.53 -6.81
CA VAL A 418 -16.14 -12.43 -7.77
C VAL A 418 -14.92 -12.69 -8.67
N LEU A 419 -13.79 -13.10 -8.09
CA LEU A 419 -12.59 -13.43 -8.86
C LEU A 419 -12.84 -14.59 -9.84
N ARG A 420 -13.52 -15.65 -9.41
CA ARG A 420 -13.86 -16.79 -10.29
C ARG A 420 -14.82 -16.41 -11.41
N ASP A 421 -15.85 -15.62 -11.13
CA ASP A 421 -16.81 -15.15 -12.13
C ASP A 421 -16.11 -14.24 -13.15
N ALA A 422 -15.28 -13.32 -12.69
CA ALA A 422 -14.56 -12.40 -13.57
C ALA A 422 -13.55 -13.14 -14.48
N MET A 423 -12.83 -14.13 -13.95
CA MET A 423 -11.93 -14.96 -14.75
C MET A 423 -12.63 -15.74 -15.87
N GLN A 424 -13.92 -16.02 -15.74
CA GLN A 424 -14.72 -16.70 -16.75
C GLN A 424 -15.34 -15.73 -17.78
N GLY A 425 -15.03 -14.43 -17.68
CA GLY A 425 -15.61 -13.38 -18.54
C GLY A 425 -16.91 -12.78 -18.02
N GLY A 426 -17.27 -13.05 -16.76
CA GLY A 426 -18.54 -12.61 -16.16
C GLY A 426 -19.76 -13.32 -16.75
N SER A 427 -20.92 -13.14 -16.11
CA SER A 427 -22.20 -13.54 -16.69
C SER A 427 -22.58 -12.55 -17.79
N SER A 428 -21.89 -12.59 -18.93
CA SER A 428 -22.37 -11.88 -20.12
C SER A 428 -23.73 -12.49 -20.52
N PRO A 429 -24.82 -11.72 -20.60
CA PRO A 429 -25.99 -12.17 -21.34
C PRO A 429 -25.50 -12.42 -22.76
N SER A 430 -25.60 -13.66 -23.22
CA SER A 430 -25.25 -14.00 -24.59
C SER A 430 -26.03 -13.08 -25.55
N GLY A 431 -25.32 -12.26 -26.33
CA GLY A 431 -25.89 -11.54 -27.46
C GLY A 431 -26.14 -10.05 -27.27
N ALA A 432 -25.08 -9.26 -27.18
CA ALA A 432 -25.09 -7.90 -27.71
C ALA A 432 -23.67 -7.56 -28.19
N VAL A 433 -23.37 -7.94 -29.44
CA VAL A 433 -22.33 -7.24 -30.19
C VAL A 433 -22.74 -5.78 -30.23
N SER A 434 -21.97 -4.91 -29.57
CA SER A 434 -22.02 -3.47 -29.78
C SER A 434 -21.72 -3.19 -31.25
N ALA A 435 -22.74 -3.19 -32.09
CA ALA A 435 -22.65 -2.63 -33.42
C ALA A 435 -22.34 -1.14 -33.24
N LEU A 436 -21.25 -0.69 -33.88
CA LEU A 436 -20.95 0.73 -34.00
C LEU A 436 -22.19 1.46 -34.56
N PRO A 437 -22.56 2.64 -34.03
CA PRO A 437 -23.69 3.39 -34.56
C PRO A 437 -23.42 3.76 -36.02
N ILE A 438 -24.17 3.17 -36.94
CA ILE A 438 -24.18 3.56 -38.34
C ILE A 438 -25.10 4.77 -38.44
N PHE A 439 -24.54 5.95 -38.72
CA PHE A 439 -25.33 7.15 -38.97
C PHE A 439 -26.06 6.99 -40.31
N PRO A 440 -27.40 7.13 -40.36
CA PRO A 440 -28.12 7.12 -41.63
C PRO A 440 -27.76 8.36 -42.43
N THR A 441 -27.19 8.17 -43.62
CA THR A 441 -27.08 9.23 -44.63
C THR A 441 -28.47 9.49 -45.19
N THR A 442 -29.04 10.65 -44.87
CA THR A 442 -30.26 11.14 -45.52
C THR A 442 -30.02 11.27 -47.04
N PRO A 443 -30.89 10.74 -47.91
CA PRO A 443 -30.82 11.02 -49.33
C PRO A 443 -31.14 12.50 -49.55
N SER A 444 -30.27 13.21 -50.26
CA SER A 444 -30.58 14.55 -50.77
C SER A 444 -31.72 14.42 -51.77
N SER A 445 -32.88 14.98 -51.44
CA SER A 445 -33.97 15.20 -52.38
C SER A 445 -33.77 16.54 -53.09
N ASN A 446 -33.58 16.45 -54.41
CA ASN A 446 -33.46 17.47 -55.45
C ASN A 446 -32.20 18.35 -55.49
#